data_AF-A0A972Y7T7-F1
#
_entry.id   AF-A0A972Y7T7-F1
#
_cell.length_a   1.000
_cell.length_b   1.000
_cell.length_c   1.000
_cell.angle_alpha   90.00
_cell.angle_beta   90.00
_cell.angle_gamma   90.00
#
_symmetry.space_group_name_H-M   'P 1'
#
loop_
_entity.id
_entity.type
_entity.pdbx_description
1 polymer ?
#
loop_
_entity_poly.entity_id
_entity_poly.type
_entity_poly.pdbx_seq_one_letter_code
_entity_poly.pdbx_strand_id
1 'polypeptide(L)'
;MDIKKASKLSAKDNAVFLIASDKDLSTKDFSKDEITYIKKELKKEDFKIESVKDFIKSIFKSVNEQFIIEGSKKKAVIGRFSTAFEEQIGKTFLSNRGPSGKVLVLDQDTILLLTNLAIGDKEQLHFQELMERFNQRGVYFDSRSIDELINLYERVGNIDRKSDSGDAIYVKSTI
;
A
#
# COMPACT_ATOMS: atom_id res chain seq x y z
N MET A 1 30.00 4.70 24.91
CA MET A 1 28.57 4.43 25.19
C MET A 1 28.45 2.93 25.41
N ASP A 2 28.40 2.51 26.67
CA ASP A 2 28.22 1.10 27.02
C ASP A 2 26.75 0.72 26.84
N ILE A 3 26.50 -0.23 25.94
CA ILE A 3 25.16 -0.79 25.72
C ILE A 3 24.91 -1.77 26.87
N LYS A 4 24.06 -1.38 27.82
CA LYS A 4 23.62 -2.28 28.91
C LYS A 4 22.85 -3.47 28.32
N LYS A 5 23.14 -4.67 28.83
CA LYS A 5 22.46 -5.92 28.45
C LYS A 5 20.94 -5.84 28.69
N ALA A 6 20.19 -6.41 27.75
CA ALA A 6 18.74 -6.30 27.53
C ALA A 6 17.79 -6.83 28.64
N SER A 7 18.26 -7.08 29.87
CA SER A 7 17.47 -7.83 30.86
C SER A 7 16.70 -6.99 31.88
N LYS A 8 16.59 -5.66 31.73
CA LYS A 8 15.75 -4.80 32.59
C LYS A 8 15.26 -3.54 31.85
N LEU A 9 14.49 -3.67 30.77
CA LEU A 9 13.70 -2.54 30.26
C LEU A 9 12.26 -2.66 30.79
N SER A 10 11.85 -1.73 31.65
CA SER A 10 10.46 -1.57 32.08
C SER A 10 9.62 -0.89 31.00
N ALA A 11 8.28 -0.95 31.08
CA ALA A 11 7.38 -0.31 30.11
C ALA A 11 7.58 1.22 29.97
N LYS A 12 8.25 1.87 30.93
CA LYS A 12 8.63 3.29 30.85
C LYS A 12 9.91 3.54 30.03
N ASP A 13 10.70 2.50 29.79
CA ASP A 13 12.03 2.63 29.17
C ASP A 13 11.97 2.62 27.63
N ASN A 14 10.81 2.26 27.05
CA ASN A 14 10.52 2.29 25.62
C ASN A 14 9.35 3.23 25.30
N ALA A 15 9.36 4.45 25.85
CA ALA A 15 8.40 5.47 25.46
C ALA A 15 8.73 5.96 24.03
N VAL A 16 7.84 5.69 23.07
CA VAL A 16 7.90 6.30 21.74
C VAL A 16 7.25 7.68 21.86
N PHE A 17 8.06 8.73 21.79
CA PHE A 17 7.57 10.12 21.81
C PHE A 17 7.28 10.56 20.38
N LEU A 18 6.03 10.93 20.10
CA LEU A 18 5.66 11.66 18.88
C LEU A 18 5.94 13.14 19.11
N ILE A 19 7.07 13.61 18.62
CA ILE A 19 7.47 15.02 18.67
C ILE A 19 7.16 15.64 17.31
N ALA A 20 6.09 16.42 17.23
CA ALA A 20 5.66 17.09 16.00
C ALA A 20 6.15 18.54 15.92
N SER A 21 6.45 19.15 17.07
CA SER A 21 6.93 20.52 17.17
C SER A 21 7.86 20.72 18.37
N ASP A 22 8.61 21.83 18.38
CA ASP A 22 9.46 22.22 19.51
C ASP A 22 8.71 22.33 20.85
N LYS A 23 7.39 22.51 20.82
CA LYS A 23 6.52 22.61 22.01
C LYS A 23 6.24 21.24 22.64
N ASP A 24 6.36 20.17 21.87
CA ASP A 24 6.13 18.79 22.33
C ASP A 24 7.36 18.19 23.02
N LEU A 25 8.45 18.96 23.10
CA LEU A 25 9.73 18.55 23.65
C LEU A 25 9.79 18.74 25.17
N SER A 26 9.62 17.65 25.91
CA SER A 26 9.73 17.64 27.36
C SER A 26 11.18 17.82 27.84
N THR A 27 11.45 18.88 28.59
CA THR A 27 12.79 19.13 29.19
C THR A 27 13.13 18.18 30.34
N LYS A 28 12.17 17.36 30.78
CA LYS A 28 12.36 16.37 31.84
C LYS A 28 12.80 15.01 31.30
N ASP A 29 12.47 14.74 30.04
CA ASP A 29 12.67 13.43 29.41
C ASP A 29 13.91 13.38 28.50
N PHE A 30 14.51 14.54 28.18
CA PHE A 30 15.67 14.66 27.32
C PHE A 30 16.78 15.51 27.98
N SER A 31 18.04 15.12 27.77
CA SER A 31 19.20 15.94 28.16
C SER A 31 19.31 17.20 27.30
N LYS A 32 20.09 18.19 27.77
CA LYS A 32 20.28 19.46 27.05
C LYS A 32 20.87 19.25 25.65
N ASP A 33 21.82 18.31 25.53
CA ASP A 33 22.48 18.00 24.25
C ASP A 33 21.51 17.29 23.28
N GLU A 34 20.66 16.39 23.80
CA GLU A 34 19.60 15.73 23.03
C GLU A 34 18.56 16.74 22.55
N ILE A 35 18.15 17.67 23.41
CA ILE A 35 17.22 18.75 23.04
C ILE A 35 17.82 19.63 21.94
N THR A 36 19.11 19.98 22.05
CA THR A 36 19.79 20.77 21.03
C THR A 36 19.90 20.01 19.71
N TYR A 37 20.17 18.70 19.74
CA TYR A 37 20.20 17.84 18.56
C TYR A 37 18.81 17.72 17.91
N ILE A 38 17.77 17.41 18.69
CA ILE A 38 16.40 17.26 18.19
C ILE A 38 15.90 18.58 17.59
N LYS A 39 16.13 19.73 18.25
CA LYS A 39 15.79 21.06 17.72
C LYS A 39 16.55 21.42 16.44
N LYS A 40 17.77 20.90 16.26
CA LYS A 40 18.54 21.09 15.03
C LYS A 40 17.96 20.27 13.88
N GLU A 41 17.51 19.05 14.18
CA GLU A 41 16.93 18.14 13.20
C GLU A 41 15.48 18.46 12.84
N LEU A 42 14.69 19.00 13.79
CA LEU A 42 13.33 19.50 13.57
C LEU A 42 13.27 20.68 12.58
N LYS A 43 14.38 21.40 12.38
CA LYS A 43 14.44 22.57 11.47
C LYS A 43 14.41 22.21 9.98
N LYS A 44 14.35 20.94 9.60
CA LYS A 44 14.08 20.55 8.21
C LYS A 44 12.58 20.35 7.99
N GLU A 45 11.98 21.43 7.48
CA GLU A 45 10.60 21.59 7.02
C GLU A 45 9.53 21.51 8.12
N ASP A 46 8.90 22.66 8.41
CA ASP A 46 7.63 22.70 9.11
C ASP A 46 6.61 21.86 8.32
N PHE A 47 6.35 20.64 8.78
CA PHE A 47 5.28 19.81 8.21
C PHE A 47 3.94 20.43 8.56
N LYS A 48 3.46 21.35 7.71
CA LYS A 48 2.07 21.80 7.73
C LYS A 48 1.18 20.65 7.30
N ILE A 49 0.67 19.91 8.28
CA ILE A 49 -0.34 18.88 8.06
C ILE A 49 -1.70 19.58 8.02
N GLU A 50 -2.15 19.92 6.82
CA GLU A 50 -3.46 20.58 6.62
C GLU A 50 -4.61 19.55 6.55
N SER A 51 -4.31 18.28 6.27
CA SER A 51 -5.28 17.19 6.24
C SER A 51 -4.68 15.81 6.54
N VAL A 52 -5.54 14.83 6.88
CA VAL A 52 -5.15 13.40 7.03
C VAL A 52 -4.50 12.86 5.75
N LYS A 53 -4.98 13.31 4.59
CA LYS A 53 -4.43 12.91 3.29
C LYS A 53 -3.00 13.43 3.11
N ASP A 54 -2.72 14.65 3.56
CA ASP A 54 -1.39 15.25 3.45
C ASP A 54 -0.42 14.64 4.46
N PHE A 55 -0.90 14.24 5.63
CA PHE A 55 -0.13 13.42 6.58
C PHE A 55 0.24 12.05 6.01
N ILE A 56 -0.71 11.35 5.42
CA ILE A 56 -0.44 10.05 4.80
C ILE A 56 0.59 10.22 3.67
N LYS A 57 0.43 11.26 2.83
CA LYS A 57 1.41 11.59 1.78
C LYS A 57 2.79 11.90 2.35
N SER A 58 2.89 12.66 3.45
CA SER A 58 4.18 13.00 4.07
C SER A 58 4.87 11.76 4.62
N ILE A 59 4.13 10.86 5.28
CA ILE A 59 4.66 9.57 5.72
C ILE A 59 5.22 8.78 4.53
N PHE A 60 4.43 8.63 3.46
CA PHE A 60 4.89 7.92 2.27
C PHE A 60 6.13 8.56 1.64
N LYS A 61 6.18 9.90 1.59
CA LYS A 61 7.35 10.65 1.10
C LYS A 61 8.58 10.38 1.97
N SER A 62 8.46 10.48 3.30
CA SER A 62 9.58 10.23 4.20
C SER A 62 10.07 8.78 4.16
N VAL A 63 9.17 7.81 4.03
CA VAL A 63 9.54 6.40 3.83
C VAL A 63 10.29 6.24 2.50
N ASN A 64 9.77 6.80 1.41
CA ASN A 64 10.44 6.73 0.11
C ASN A 64 11.82 7.38 0.13
N GLU A 65 11.98 8.55 0.78
CA GLU A 65 13.26 9.24 0.88
C GLU A 65 14.29 8.46 1.73
N GLN A 66 13.86 7.87 2.85
CA GLN A 66 14.76 7.14 3.75
C GLN A 66 15.20 5.78 3.21
N PHE A 67 14.35 5.13 2.43
CA PHE A 67 14.55 3.75 2.01
C PHE A 67 14.85 3.64 0.51
N ILE A 68 14.14 4.34 -0.38
CA ILE A 68 14.18 4.11 -1.83
C ILE A 68 15.29 4.90 -2.55
N ILE A 69 15.69 6.08 -2.07
CA ILE A 69 16.71 6.90 -2.76
C ILE A 69 18.07 6.17 -2.83
N GLU A 70 18.64 6.13 -4.03
CA GLU A 70 19.94 5.50 -4.32
C GLU A 70 21.06 6.07 -3.45
N GLY A 71 21.82 5.19 -2.79
CA GLY A 71 22.87 5.54 -1.84
C GLY A 71 22.54 5.24 -0.38
N SER A 72 21.30 4.86 -0.06
CA SER A 72 20.93 4.46 1.29
C SER A 72 21.61 3.13 1.69
N LYS A 73 22.33 3.13 2.83
CA LYS A 73 22.93 1.92 3.44
C LYS A 73 21.87 0.89 3.92
N LYS A 74 20.60 1.08 3.58
CA LYS A 74 19.43 0.37 4.12
C LYS A 74 18.75 -0.57 3.11
N LYS A 75 19.39 -0.88 1.96
CA LYS A 75 18.88 -1.91 1.01
C LYS A 75 18.50 -3.23 1.70
N ALA A 76 19.27 -3.65 2.71
CA ALA A 76 18.97 -4.86 3.49
C ALA A 76 17.65 -4.76 4.27
N VAL A 77 17.25 -3.58 4.73
CA VAL A 77 15.99 -3.36 5.46
C VAL A 77 14.80 -3.45 4.50
N ILE A 78 14.90 -2.85 3.31
CA ILE A 78 13.88 -2.99 2.25
C ILE A 78 13.75 -4.44 1.82
N GLY A 79 14.87 -5.13 1.63
CA GLY A 79 14.87 -6.56 1.32
C GLY A 79 14.10 -7.36 2.36
N ARG A 80 14.38 -7.15 3.66
CA ARG A 80 13.65 -7.80 4.77
C ARG A 80 12.16 -7.47 4.76
N PHE A 81 11.80 -6.22 4.53
CA PHE A 81 10.39 -5.81 4.44
C PHE A 81 9.68 -6.48 3.27
N SER A 82 10.30 -6.47 2.08
CA SER A 82 9.75 -7.10 0.89
C SER A 82 9.59 -8.60 1.09
N THR A 83 10.58 -9.27 1.66
CA THR A 83 10.49 -10.70 2.00
C THR A 83 9.38 -10.97 3.00
N ALA A 84 9.28 -10.18 4.08
CA ALA A 84 8.20 -10.34 5.06
C ALA A 84 6.82 -10.12 4.44
N PHE A 85 6.67 -9.11 3.59
CA PHE A 85 5.43 -8.86 2.84
C PHE A 85 5.08 -10.05 1.95
N GLU A 86 6.04 -10.56 1.18
CA GLU A 86 5.84 -11.71 0.30
C GLU A 86 5.46 -12.98 1.07
N GLU A 87 6.08 -13.22 2.24
CA GLU A 87 5.81 -14.40 3.06
C GLU A 87 4.46 -14.32 3.78
N GLN A 88 4.07 -13.15 4.26
CA GLN A 88 2.88 -12.98 5.09
C GLN A 88 1.62 -12.64 4.29
N ILE A 89 1.74 -11.81 3.27
CA ILE A 89 0.62 -11.27 2.48
C ILE A 89 0.67 -11.82 1.06
N GLY A 90 1.84 -11.71 0.42
CA GLY A 90 2.02 -12.06 -0.98
C GLY A 90 1.82 -13.54 -1.28
N LYS A 91 1.99 -14.44 -0.32
CA LYS A 91 1.93 -15.90 -0.53
C LYS A 91 0.63 -16.39 -1.20
N THR A 92 -0.50 -15.75 -0.91
CA THR A 92 -1.80 -16.10 -1.51
C THR A 92 -1.93 -15.58 -2.95
N PHE A 93 -1.27 -14.46 -3.25
CA PHE A 93 -1.48 -13.72 -4.50
C PHE A 93 -0.27 -13.76 -5.44
N LEU A 94 0.88 -14.30 -5.03
CA LEU A 94 2.11 -14.31 -5.80
C LEU A 94 2.50 -15.75 -6.15
N SER A 95 2.61 -16.02 -7.44
CA SER A 95 3.17 -17.27 -7.95
C SER A 95 4.50 -17.01 -8.64
N ASN A 96 5.50 -17.83 -8.36
CA ASN A 96 6.76 -17.80 -9.10
C ASN A 96 6.59 -18.50 -10.46
N ARG A 97 6.91 -17.82 -11.56
CA ARG A 97 6.80 -18.33 -12.94
C ARG A 97 8.18 -18.39 -13.62
N GLY A 98 9.22 -18.74 -12.85
CA GLY A 98 10.56 -18.96 -13.36
C GLY A 98 11.21 -17.66 -13.87
N PRO A 99 11.74 -17.62 -15.11
CA PRO A 99 12.42 -16.43 -15.64
C PRO A 99 11.54 -15.17 -15.72
N SER A 100 10.22 -15.32 -15.79
CA SER A 100 9.26 -14.21 -15.79
C SER A 100 9.05 -13.58 -14.40
N GLY A 101 9.68 -14.15 -13.36
CA GLY A 101 9.58 -13.66 -12.00
C GLY A 101 8.26 -14.03 -11.33
N LYS A 102 7.86 -13.21 -10.35
CA LYS A 102 6.60 -13.39 -9.61
C LYS A 102 5.47 -12.71 -10.35
N VAL A 103 4.36 -13.42 -10.49
CA VAL A 103 3.13 -12.90 -11.10
C VAL A 103 2.01 -12.84 -10.06
N LEU A 104 1.14 -11.85 -10.22
CA LEU A 104 -0.11 -11.78 -9.46
C LEU A 104 -1.04 -12.90 -9.93
N VAL A 105 -1.54 -13.70 -9.00
CA VAL A 105 -2.55 -14.73 -9.23
C VAL A 105 -3.75 -14.36 -8.37
N LEU A 106 -4.89 -14.19 -9.04
CA LEU A 106 -6.18 -13.94 -8.40
C LEU A 106 -7.09 -15.11 -8.71
N ASP A 107 -7.75 -15.65 -7.69
CA ASP A 107 -8.80 -16.63 -7.88
C ASP A 107 -10.12 -15.96 -8.30
N GLN A 108 -11.09 -16.78 -8.69
CA GLN A 108 -12.40 -16.32 -9.14
C GLN A 108 -13.10 -15.48 -8.06
N ASP A 109 -13.05 -15.90 -6.80
CA ASP A 109 -13.72 -15.22 -5.70
C ASP A 109 -13.11 -13.84 -5.43
N THR A 110 -11.78 -13.73 -5.48
CA THR A 110 -11.07 -12.45 -5.33
C THR A 110 -11.39 -11.51 -6.48
N ILE A 111 -11.43 -12.02 -7.72
CA ILE A 111 -11.81 -11.21 -8.88
C ILE A 111 -13.22 -10.66 -8.68
N LEU A 112 -14.20 -11.51 -8.35
CA LEU A 112 -15.59 -11.08 -8.15
C LEU A 112 -15.74 -10.08 -6.99
N LEU A 113 -15.00 -10.29 -5.89
CA LEU A 113 -14.95 -9.34 -4.78
C LEU A 113 -14.43 -7.96 -5.24
N LEU A 114 -13.32 -7.95 -5.97
CA LEU A 114 -12.74 -6.72 -6.52
C LEU A 114 -13.72 -6.05 -7.48
N THR A 115 -14.44 -6.83 -8.30
CA THR A 115 -15.46 -6.33 -9.22
C THR A 115 -16.57 -5.61 -8.47
N ASN A 116 -17.15 -6.23 -7.44
CA ASN A 116 -18.19 -5.59 -6.64
C ASN A 116 -17.67 -4.32 -5.95
N LEU A 117 -16.43 -4.34 -5.43
CA LEU A 117 -15.79 -3.16 -4.85
C LEU A 117 -15.52 -2.05 -5.87
N ALA A 118 -15.28 -2.41 -7.12
CA ALA A 118 -15.09 -1.46 -8.22
C ALA A 118 -16.42 -0.83 -8.66
N ILE A 119 -17.49 -1.64 -8.71
CA ILE A 119 -18.86 -1.21 -9.02
C ILE A 119 -19.42 -0.29 -7.91
N GLY A 120 -19.20 -0.66 -6.65
CA GLY A 120 -19.69 0.08 -5.48
C GLY A 120 -21.22 0.07 -5.42
N ASP A 121 -21.82 1.24 -5.29
CA ASP A 121 -23.28 1.39 -5.16
C ASP A 121 -24.04 1.36 -6.51
N LYS A 122 -23.33 1.18 -7.63
CA LYS A 122 -23.94 1.07 -8.96
C LYS A 122 -24.46 -0.37 -9.19
N GLU A 123 -25.41 -0.54 -10.11
CA GLU A 123 -25.85 -1.88 -10.51
C GLU A 123 -24.85 -2.57 -11.47
N GLN A 124 -24.18 -1.78 -12.31
CA GLN A 124 -23.25 -2.27 -13.33
C GLN A 124 -22.23 -1.21 -13.74
N LEU A 125 -21.11 -1.66 -14.33
CA LEU A 125 -20.09 -0.82 -14.94
C LEU A 125 -19.78 -1.27 -16.36
N HIS A 126 -19.47 -0.31 -17.24
CA HIS A 126 -18.88 -0.63 -18.54
C HIS A 126 -17.51 -1.30 -18.33
N PHE A 127 -17.19 -2.33 -19.11
CA PHE A 127 -15.98 -3.14 -18.91
C PHE A 127 -14.68 -2.30 -18.92
N GLN A 128 -14.59 -1.29 -19.79
CA GLN A 128 -13.44 -0.38 -19.79
C GLN A 128 -13.34 0.47 -18.50
N GLU A 129 -14.47 0.94 -17.95
CA GLU A 129 -14.46 1.66 -16.65
C GLU A 129 -14.03 0.70 -15.54
N LEU A 130 -14.50 -0.56 -15.57
CA LEU A 130 -14.09 -1.58 -14.61
C LEU A 130 -12.56 -1.80 -14.63
N MET A 131 -11.95 -1.86 -15.81
CA MET A 131 -10.49 -1.99 -15.94
C MET A 131 -9.77 -0.78 -15.37
N GLU A 132 -10.28 0.42 -15.60
CA GLU A 132 -9.71 1.63 -15.01
C GLU A 132 -9.78 1.60 -13.47
N ARG A 133 -10.90 1.13 -12.90
CA ARG A 133 -11.06 0.97 -11.44
C ARG A 133 -10.09 -0.06 -10.85
N PHE A 134 -9.77 -1.13 -11.58
CA PHE A 134 -8.73 -2.09 -11.18
C PHE A 134 -7.35 -1.48 -11.22
N ASN A 135 -7.01 -0.76 -12.29
CA ASN A 135 -5.73 -0.07 -12.42
C ASN A 135 -5.51 0.95 -11.30
N GLN A 136 -6.55 1.71 -10.93
CA GLN A 136 -6.51 2.65 -9.79
C GLN A 136 -6.23 1.97 -8.44
N ARG A 137 -6.51 0.66 -8.33
CA ARG A 137 -6.25 -0.17 -7.15
C ARG A 137 -4.94 -0.97 -7.27
N GLY A 138 -4.18 -0.77 -8.34
CA GLY A 138 -2.91 -1.45 -8.57
C GLY A 138 -3.05 -2.87 -9.16
N VAL A 139 -4.22 -3.24 -9.68
CA VAL A 139 -4.46 -4.53 -10.33
C VAL A 139 -4.47 -4.31 -11.83
N TYR A 140 -3.51 -4.91 -12.53
CA TYR A 140 -3.32 -4.77 -13.97
C TYR A 140 -3.40 -6.14 -14.64
N PHE A 141 -4.13 -6.20 -15.75
CA PHE A 141 -4.32 -7.41 -16.54
C PHE A 141 -3.62 -7.26 -17.90
N ASP A 142 -2.95 -8.32 -18.35
CA ASP A 142 -2.49 -8.40 -19.74
C ASP A 142 -3.66 -8.77 -20.67
N SER A 143 -3.43 -8.73 -21.99
CA SER A 143 -4.48 -9.01 -22.98
C SER A 143 -5.12 -10.38 -22.80
N ARG A 144 -4.32 -11.42 -22.51
CA ARG A 144 -4.84 -12.78 -22.29
C ARG A 144 -5.68 -12.86 -21.02
N SER A 145 -5.26 -12.18 -19.96
CA SER A 145 -5.98 -12.15 -18.69
C SER A 145 -7.29 -11.36 -18.82
N ILE A 146 -7.34 -10.34 -19.69
CA ILE A 146 -8.57 -9.62 -20.04
C ILE A 146 -9.56 -10.57 -20.73
N ASP A 147 -9.11 -11.38 -21.69
CA ASP A 147 -9.98 -12.35 -22.38
C ASP A 147 -10.53 -13.39 -21.39
N GLU A 148 -9.68 -13.93 -20.51
CA GLU A 148 -10.11 -14.86 -19.45
C GLU A 148 -11.07 -14.21 -18.45
N LEU A 149 -10.90 -12.92 -18.18
CA LEU A 149 -11.80 -12.18 -17.30
C LEU A 149 -13.20 -12.04 -17.92
N ILE A 150 -13.29 -11.79 -19.23
CA ILE A 150 -14.56 -11.77 -19.95
C ILE A 150 -15.22 -13.16 -19.88
N ASN A 151 -14.47 -14.22 -20.18
CA ASN A 151 -14.97 -15.60 -20.10
C ASN A 151 -15.47 -15.95 -18.69
N LEU A 152 -14.78 -15.47 -17.66
CA LEU A 152 -15.19 -15.65 -16.27
C LEU A 152 -16.57 -15.01 -16.02
N TYR A 153 -16.74 -13.75 -16.38
CA TYR A 153 -18.01 -13.05 -16.15
C TYR A 153 -19.16 -13.62 -16.98
N GLU A 154 -18.89 -14.11 -18.19
CA GLU A 154 -19.88 -14.84 -18.99
C GLU A 154 -20.33 -16.12 -18.31
N ARG A 155 -19.38 -16.88 -17.76
CA ARG A 155 -19.66 -18.11 -17.01
C ARG A 155 -20.45 -17.85 -15.73
N VAL A 156 -20.13 -16.76 -15.04
CA VAL A 156 -20.86 -16.30 -13.84
C VAL A 156 -22.25 -15.76 -14.22
N GLY A 157 -22.43 -15.29 -15.45
CA GLY A 157 -23.68 -14.72 -15.94
C GLY A 157 -23.91 -13.27 -15.52
N ASN A 158 -22.85 -12.54 -15.13
CA ASN A 158 -22.93 -11.14 -14.71
C ASN A 158 -22.50 -10.16 -15.81
N ILE A 159 -22.64 -10.54 -17.09
CA ILE A 159 -22.43 -9.66 -18.24
C ILE A 159 -23.76 -9.31 -18.91
N ASP A 160 -23.94 -8.04 -19.25
CA ASP A 160 -24.92 -7.56 -20.21
C ASP A 160 -24.22 -7.07 -21.48
N ARG A 161 -24.52 -7.70 -22.62
CA ARG A 161 -24.09 -7.25 -23.94
C ARG A 161 -25.16 -6.33 -24.53
N LYS A 162 -24.85 -5.05 -24.67
CA LYS A 162 -25.77 -4.09 -25.31
C LYS A 162 -25.41 -3.98 -26.79
N SER A 163 -26.31 -4.48 -27.63
CA SER A 163 -26.14 -4.52 -29.09
C SER A 163 -26.35 -3.17 -29.77
N ASP A 164 -26.84 -2.16 -29.05
CA ASP A 164 -27.14 -0.81 -29.56
C ASP A 164 -25.89 0.05 -29.84
N SER A 165 -24.75 -0.33 -29.26
CA SER A 165 -23.51 0.47 -29.24
C SER A 165 -22.28 -0.24 -29.79
N GLY A 166 -22.46 -1.39 -30.47
CA GLY A 166 -21.35 -2.17 -31.05
C GLY A 166 -20.64 -3.07 -30.03
N ASP A 167 -21.35 -4.09 -29.53
CA ASP A 167 -20.84 -5.08 -28.56
C ASP A 167 -20.28 -4.50 -27.26
N ALA A 168 -20.90 -3.43 -26.75
CA ALA A 168 -20.54 -2.89 -25.44
C ALA A 168 -20.85 -3.91 -24.33
N ILE A 169 -19.84 -4.22 -23.51
CA ILE A 169 -19.93 -5.16 -22.40
C ILE A 169 -20.09 -4.38 -21.09
N TYR A 170 -21.15 -4.68 -20.35
CA TYR A 170 -21.37 -4.19 -19.00
C TYR A 170 -21.28 -5.36 -18.02
N VAL A 171 -20.63 -5.14 -16.87
CA VAL A 171 -20.47 -6.12 -15.81
C VAL A 171 -21.33 -5.69 -14.62
N LYS A 172 -22.20 -6.59 -14.16
CA LYS A 172 -23.12 -6.39 -13.03
C LYS A 172 -22.47 -6.76 -11.70
N SER A 173 -22.96 -6.11 -10.63
CA SER A 173 -22.70 -6.57 -9.27
C SER A 173 -23.24 -7.99 -9.07
N THR A 174 -22.55 -8.77 -8.26
CA THR A 174 -22.95 -10.14 -7.87
C THR A 174 -23.48 -10.22 -6.44
N ILE A 175 -23.45 -9.10 -5.70
CA ILE A 175 -23.96 -8.93 -4.34
C ILE A 175 -25.02 -7.84 -4.35
#